data_AF-A0A6B4JNA5-F1
#
_entry.id   AF-A0A6B4JNA5-F1
#
_cell.length_a   1.000
_cell.length_b   1.000
_cell.length_c   1.000
_cell.angle_alpha   90.00
_cell.angle_beta   90.00
_cell.angle_gamma   90.00
#
_symmetry.space_group_name_H-M   'P 1'
#
loop_
_entity.id
_entity.type
_entity.pdbx_description
1 polymer ?
#
loop_
_entity_poly.entity_id
_entity_poly.type
_entity_poly.pdbx_seq_one_letter_code
_entity_poly.pdbx_strand_id
1 'polypeptide(L)'
;MEIIFEYEGKGNLEINSVAVIGSFNDFDHTKGNMVRNGEKWVLSYDLLAGEHYYKFLINNELKLNDPSANVYLPDDKEELWSVIIINDKNQRMYNNNQYTVHVDSYNVTCNINEEQKSVNKKNFNVLLDKKVVTRLGFTNVTGLHSITTVWFTPKGELFQVVENNLFATKDNEKDPILMWFWMDLNNIHRSNCGIWTIKLFIDGEFVLEDQIKLLENTSYTAQGKMNY
;
A
#
# COMPACT_ATOMS: atom_id res chain seq x y z
N MET A 1 17.09 -21.21 -12.78
CA MET A 1 15.71 -21.39 -13.23
C MET A 1 15.22 -20.09 -13.80
N GLU A 2 14.73 -20.10 -15.04
CA GLU A 2 14.13 -18.90 -15.63
C GLU A 2 12.82 -18.56 -14.90
N ILE A 3 12.70 -17.32 -14.45
CA ILE A 3 11.51 -16.75 -13.83
C ILE A 3 11.05 -15.56 -14.65
N ILE A 4 9.76 -15.51 -14.92
CA ILE A 4 9.11 -14.36 -15.54
C ILE A 4 8.41 -13.58 -14.42
N PHE A 5 8.90 -12.37 -14.15
CA PHE A 5 8.20 -11.41 -13.31
C PHE A 5 7.18 -10.66 -14.16
N GLU A 6 5.94 -10.60 -13.68
CA GLU A 6 4.85 -9.87 -14.35
C GLU A 6 4.20 -8.91 -13.37
N TYR A 7 4.00 -7.67 -13.78
CA TYR A 7 3.25 -6.69 -13.03
C TYR A 7 2.16 -6.07 -13.89
N GLU A 8 0.94 -6.00 -13.36
CA GLU A 8 -0.20 -5.36 -14.02
C GLU A 8 -0.72 -4.23 -13.12
N GLY A 9 -0.74 -3.02 -13.67
CA GLY A 9 -1.20 -1.85 -12.95
C GLY A 9 -2.71 -1.87 -12.71
N LYS A 10 -3.14 -1.81 -11.45
CA LYS A 10 -4.55 -1.68 -11.07
C LYS A 10 -4.84 -0.37 -10.36
N GLY A 11 -6.13 -0.04 -10.25
CA GLY A 11 -6.61 1.09 -9.47
C GLY A 11 -6.20 2.45 -10.04
N ASN A 12 -6.20 2.63 -11.37
CA ASN A 12 -5.90 3.92 -12.04
C ASN A 12 -4.58 4.57 -11.56
N LEU A 13 -3.53 3.77 -11.35
CA LEU A 13 -2.17 4.29 -11.18
C LEU A 13 -1.61 4.69 -12.54
N GLU A 14 -1.09 5.92 -12.65
CA GLU A 14 -0.31 6.32 -13.81
C GLU A 14 1.08 5.69 -13.73
N ILE A 15 1.38 4.75 -14.61
CA ILE A 15 2.61 3.94 -14.58
C ILE A 15 3.46 4.26 -15.81
N ASN A 16 4.57 4.94 -15.57
CA ASN A 16 5.56 5.35 -16.56
C ASN A 16 6.73 4.38 -16.64
N SER A 17 7.11 3.76 -15.52
CA SER A 17 8.13 2.72 -15.46
C SER A 17 7.84 1.71 -14.36
N VAL A 18 8.31 0.47 -14.56
CA VAL A 18 8.33 -0.55 -13.52
C VAL A 18 9.69 -1.24 -13.57
N ALA A 19 10.30 -1.42 -12.41
CA ALA A 19 11.48 -2.25 -12.23
C ALA A 19 11.21 -3.31 -11.16
N VAL A 20 11.78 -4.50 -11.31
CA VAL A 20 11.88 -5.47 -10.21
C VAL A 20 13.20 -5.26 -9.48
N ILE A 21 13.12 -5.02 -8.17
CA ILE A 21 14.29 -4.92 -7.29
C ILE A 21 14.33 -6.16 -6.41
N GLY A 22 15.49 -6.80 -6.28
CA GLY A 22 15.61 -7.98 -5.46
C GLY A 22 17.04 -8.41 -5.17
N SER A 23 17.20 -9.44 -4.35
CA SER A 23 18.52 -9.93 -3.94
C SER A 23 19.40 -10.37 -5.12
N PHE A 24 18.78 -10.86 -6.20
CA PHE A 24 19.48 -11.31 -7.42
C PHE A 24 20.04 -10.18 -8.29
N ASN A 25 19.66 -8.92 -8.05
CA ASN A 25 20.19 -7.74 -8.74
C ASN A 25 20.71 -6.66 -7.77
N ASP A 26 21.06 -7.05 -6.54
CA ASP A 26 21.52 -6.15 -5.47
C ASP A 26 20.52 -5.03 -5.14
N PHE A 27 19.22 -5.26 -5.39
CA PHE A 27 18.14 -4.28 -5.28
C PHE A 27 18.34 -3.03 -6.16
N ASP A 28 19.14 -3.15 -7.23
CA ASP A 28 19.40 -2.07 -8.18
C ASP A 28 18.32 -2.02 -9.27
N HIS A 29 17.43 -1.02 -9.16
CA HIS A 29 16.35 -0.80 -10.11
C HIS A 29 16.83 -0.61 -11.55
N THR A 30 18.05 -0.10 -11.77
CA THR A 30 18.59 0.09 -13.13
C THR A 30 18.88 -1.24 -13.83
N LYS A 31 19.16 -2.30 -13.05
CA LYS A 31 19.36 -3.68 -13.53
C LYS A 31 18.05 -4.47 -13.61
N GLY A 32 16.93 -3.91 -13.13
CA GLY A 32 15.64 -4.57 -12.99
C GLY A 32 14.53 -4.02 -13.87
N ASN A 33 14.84 -3.11 -14.82
CA ASN A 33 13.84 -2.46 -15.66
C ASN A 33 13.00 -3.48 -16.43
N MET A 34 11.68 -3.39 -16.29
CA MET A 34 10.72 -4.26 -16.97
C MET A 34 10.28 -3.63 -18.29
N VAL A 35 9.93 -4.48 -19.26
CA VAL A 35 9.43 -4.04 -20.57
C VAL A 35 7.92 -4.15 -20.59
N ARG A 36 7.25 -3.10 -21.07
CA ARG A 36 5.79 -3.11 -21.24
C ARG A 36 5.41 -4.04 -22.40
N ASN A 37 4.59 -5.05 -22.10
CA ASN A 37 4.02 -6.00 -23.04
C ASN A 37 2.49 -6.02 -22.89
N GLY A 38 1.80 -5.27 -23.76
CA GLY A 38 0.36 -5.06 -23.64
C GLY A 38 0.01 -4.27 -22.38
N GLU A 39 -0.81 -4.85 -21.51
CA GLU A 39 -1.24 -4.26 -20.24
C GLU A 39 -0.27 -4.57 -19.08
N LYS A 40 0.69 -5.47 -19.30
CA LYS A 40 1.63 -5.94 -18.28
C LYS A 40 3.04 -5.38 -18.48
N TRP A 41 3.79 -5.34 -17.40
CA TRP A 41 5.24 -5.12 -17.37
C TRP A 41 5.91 -6.46 -17.10
N VAL A 42 6.92 -6.81 -17.89
CA VAL A 42 7.53 -8.15 -17.84
C VAL A 42 9.06 -8.05 -17.79
N LEU A 43 9.69 -8.90 -16.97
CA LEU A 43 11.13 -9.16 -17.01
C LEU A 43 11.37 -10.67 -16.83
N SER A 44 12.21 -11.26 -17.69
CA SER A 44 12.73 -12.61 -17.47
C SER A 44 14.08 -12.54 -16.77
N TYR A 45 14.30 -13.38 -15.77
CA TYR A 45 15.55 -13.46 -15.01
C TYR A 45 15.87 -14.91 -14.62
N ASP A 46 17.14 -15.29 -14.73
CA ASP A 46 17.62 -16.59 -14.26
C ASP A 46 18.00 -16.53 -12.79
N LEU A 47 17.23 -17.21 -11.95
CA LEU A 47 17.50 -17.31 -10.52
C LEU A 47 18.23 -18.60 -10.18
N LEU A 48 19.23 -18.50 -9.29
CA LEU A 48 19.95 -19.65 -8.73
C LEU A 48 19.14 -20.33 -7.61
N ALA A 49 19.60 -21.47 -7.10
CA ALA A 49 19.03 -22.04 -5.88
C ALA A 49 19.22 -21.08 -4.70
N GLY A 50 18.22 -20.97 -3.83
CA GLY A 50 18.20 -20.04 -2.69
C GLY A 50 16.87 -19.30 -2.53
N GLU A 51 16.85 -18.35 -1.60
CA GLU A 51 15.75 -17.44 -1.35
C GLU A 51 15.99 -16.10 -2.07
N HIS A 52 15.01 -15.69 -2.86
CA HIS A 52 15.08 -14.47 -3.66
C HIS A 52 14.00 -13.50 -3.21
N TYR A 53 14.41 -12.46 -2.50
CA TYR A 53 13.55 -11.40 -1.98
C TYR A 53 13.40 -10.34 -3.07
N TYR A 54 12.17 -9.89 -3.33
CA TYR A 54 11.90 -8.88 -4.35
C TYR A 54 10.65 -8.06 -4.09
N LYS A 55 10.58 -6.89 -4.73
CA LYS A 55 9.42 -6.00 -4.85
C LYS A 55 9.42 -5.37 -6.24
N PHE A 56 8.26 -4.88 -6.68
CA PHE A 56 8.17 -3.99 -7.82
C PHE A 56 8.38 -2.54 -7.38
N LEU A 57 9.17 -1.80 -8.13
CA LEU A 57 9.38 -0.37 -7.98
C LEU A 57 8.72 0.34 -9.17
N ILE A 58 7.63 1.04 -8.88
CA ILE A 58 6.80 1.76 -9.86
C ILE A 58 7.21 3.22 -9.87
N ASN A 59 7.43 3.78 -11.07
CA ASN A 59 7.86 5.16 -11.30
C ASN A 59 9.11 5.55 -10.48
N ASN A 60 9.99 4.59 -10.16
CA ASN A 60 11.17 4.76 -9.31
C ASN A 60 10.89 5.27 -7.88
N GLU A 61 9.64 5.21 -7.42
CA GLU A 61 9.22 5.80 -6.14
C GLU A 61 8.39 4.85 -5.28
N LEU A 62 7.40 4.17 -5.86
CA LEU A 62 6.46 3.32 -5.13
C LEU A 62 6.90 1.86 -5.15
N LYS A 63 7.36 1.36 -4.00
CA LYS A 63 7.62 -0.07 -3.79
C LYS A 63 6.31 -0.80 -3.45
N LEU A 64 5.99 -1.88 -4.16
CA LEU A 64 4.90 -2.80 -3.83
C LEU A 64 5.39 -4.24 -3.90
N ASN A 65 4.81 -5.09 -3.06
CA ASN A 65 4.95 -6.54 -3.20
C ASN A 65 4.32 -7.02 -4.52
N ASP A 66 4.75 -8.17 -5.01
CA ASP A 66 4.05 -8.90 -6.06
C ASP A 66 2.82 -9.60 -5.46
N PRO A 67 1.59 -9.21 -5.80
CA PRO A 67 0.37 -9.82 -5.26
C PRO A 67 0.17 -11.28 -5.67
N SER A 68 0.88 -11.74 -6.70
CA SER A 68 0.88 -13.14 -7.15
C SER A 68 1.97 -13.99 -6.46
N ALA A 69 2.77 -13.38 -5.58
CA ALA A 69 3.78 -14.11 -4.84
C ALA A 69 3.13 -15.15 -3.92
N ASN A 70 3.76 -16.33 -3.87
CA ASN A 70 3.26 -17.43 -3.05
C ASN A 70 3.66 -17.30 -1.57
N VAL A 71 4.74 -16.57 -1.27
CA VAL A 71 5.26 -16.37 0.08
C VAL A 71 5.72 -14.93 0.23
N TYR A 72 5.42 -14.36 1.40
CA TYR A 72 5.96 -13.09 1.86
C TYR A 72 6.76 -13.31 3.15
N LEU A 73 7.97 -12.76 3.24
CA LEU A 73 8.82 -12.87 4.43
C LEU A 73 9.40 -11.50 4.82
N PRO A 74 9.50 -11.20 6.13
CA PRO A 74 10.12 -9.97 6.59
C PRO A 74 11.64 -10.04 6.44
N ASP A 75 12.26 -8.90 6.16
CA ASP A 75 13.71 -8.73 6.30
C ASP A 75 14.12 -8.38 7.74
N ASP A 76 15.41 -8.12 7.97
CA ASP A 76 15.97 -7.74 9.27
C ASP A 76 15.39 -6.43 9.85
N LYS A 77 14.71 -5.62 9.03
CA LYS A 77 14.06 -4.36 9.41
C LYS A 77 12.54 -4.50 9.48
N GLU A 78 12.03 -5.74 9.44
CA GLU A 78 10.61 -6.08 9.40
C GLU A 78 9.87 -5.56 8.14
N GLU A 79 10.58 -5.14 7.08
CA GLU A 79 9.94 -4.83 5.80
C GLU A 79 9.53 -6.15 5.12
N LEU A 80 8.29 -6.27 4.66
CA LEU A 80 7.78 -7.51 4.09
C LEU A 80 8.09 -7.60 2.60
N TRP A 81 8.77 -8.65 2.15
CA TRP A 81 9.16 -8.84 0.75
C TRP A 81 8.43 -10.02 0.12
N SER A 82 8.19 -9.95 -1.19
CA SER A 82 7.80 -11.13 -1.96
C SER A 82 9.00 -12.05 -2.09
N VAL A 83 8.82 -13.36 -1.93
CA VAL A 83 9.94 -14.32 -1.95
C VAL A 83 9.69 -15.46 -2.93
N ILE A 84 10.71 -15.74 -3.76
CA ILE A 84 10.79 -16.96 -4.56
C ILE A 84 11.86 -17.85 -3.95
N ILE A 85 11.50 -19.07 -3.60
CA ILE A 85 12.42 -20.06 -3.04
C ILE A 85 12.67 -21.14 -4.09
N ILE A 86 13.94 -21.40 -4.40
CA ILE A 86 14.37 -22.41 -5.36
C ILE A 86 15.28 -23.41 -4.64
N ASN A 87 14.92 -24.68 -4.68
CA ASN A 87 15.73 -25.72 -4.05
C ASN A 87 17.01 -26.06 -4.84
N ASP A 88 17.87 -26.89 -4.26
CA ASP A 88 19.10 -27.41 -4.86
C ASP A 88 18.90 -28.20 -6.16
N LYS A 89 17.67 -28.70 -6.39
CA LYS A 89 17.25 -29.37 -7.63
C LYS A 89 16.70 -28.40 -8.68
N ASN A 90 16.85 -27.09 -8.48
CA ASN A 90 16.37 -26.04 -9.38
C ASN A 90 14.84 -26.08 -9.58
N GLN A 91 14.10 -26.41 -8.52
CA GLN A 91 12.64 -26.43 -8.48
C GLN A 91 12.12 -25.31 -7.59
N ARG A 92 11.08 -24.58 -8.05
CA ARG A 92 10.36 -23.60 -7.24
C ARG A 92 9.60 -24.29 -6.12
N MET A 93 9.82 -23.83 -4.89
CA MET A 93 9.05 -24.27 -3.74
C MET A 93 7.75 -23.47 -3.65
N TYR A 94 6.68 -24.14 -3.22
CA TYR A 94 5.37 -23.53 -3.01
C TYR A 94 4.85 -23.88 -1.63
N ASN A 95 4.33 -22.87 -0.93
CA ASN A 95 3.48 -22.99 0.22
C ASN A 95 2.05 -23.25 -0.25
N ASN A 96 1.47 -24.37 0.19
CA ASN A 96 0.11 -24.78 -0.18
C ASN A 96 -0.98 -24.13 0.70
N ASN A 97 -0.58 -23.37 1.73
CA ASN A 97 -1.53 -22.63 2.55
C ASN A 97 -2.02 -21.40 1.80
N GLN A 98 -3.34 -21.26 1.67
CA GLN A 98 -3.96 -20.04 1.14
C GLN A 98 -4.17 -19.08 2.30
N TYR A 99 -3.38 -18.02 2.32
CA TYR A 99 -3.52 -16.91 3.25
C TYR A 99 -4.62 -15.96 2.76
N THR A 100 -5.39 -15.44 3.70
CA THR A 100 -6.60 -14.66 3.43
C THR A 100 -6.63 -13.44 4.33
N VAL A 101 -7.24 -12.38 3.83
CA VAL A 101 -7.53 -11.17 4.58
C VAL A 101 -8.79 -10.53 3.99
N HIS A 102 -9.66 -10.05 4.85
CA HIS A 102 -10.86 -9.31 4.47
C HIS A 102 -10.83 -7.91 5.07
N VAL A 103 -11.09 -6.89 4.26
CA VAL A 103 -11.30 -5.51 4.75
C VAL A 103 -12.72 -5.40 5.26
N ASP A 104 -12.87 -5.36 6.58
CA ASP A 104 -14.15 -5.27 7.29
C ASP A 104 -14.67 -3.82 7.32
N SER A 105 -13.78 -2.85 7.55
CA SER A 105 -14.17 -1.45 7.63
C SER A 105 -13.07 -0.49 7.19
N TYR A 106 -13.49 0.65 6.66
CA TYR A 106 -12.62 1.75 6.24
C TYR A 106 -13.26 3.09 6.60
N ASN A 107 -12.53 3.94 7.33
CA ASN A 107 -12.98 5.27 7.73
C ASN A 107 -11.83 6.28 7.70
N VAL A 108 -12.14 7.53 7.36
CA VAL A 108 -11.18 8.63 7.37
C VAL A 108 -11.56 9.67 8.43
N THR A 109 -10.65 9.98 9.35
CA THR A 109 -10.85 10.91 10.48
C THR A 109 -9.68 11.89 10.60
N CYS A 110 -9.77 12.86 11.52
CA CYS A 110 -8.64 13.77 11.85
C CYS A 110 -7.92 13.41 13.16
N ASN A 111 -8.43 12.44 13.92
CA ASN A 111 -7.89 12.01 15.20
C ASN A 111 -7.80 10.48 15.25
N ILE A 112 -6.81 9.97 15.98
CA ILE A 112 -6.74 8.56 16.36
C ILE A 112 -7.67 8.39 17.57
N ASN A 113 -8.79 7.69 17.39
CA ASN A 113 -9.70 7.32 18.46
C ASN A 113 -10.14 5.87 18.26
N GLU A 114 -10.26 5.14 19.36
CA GLU A 114 -10.77 3.77 19.39
C GLU A 114 -12.31 3.74 19.33
N GLU A 115 -12.97 4.82 19.77
CA GLU A 115 -14.43 4.90 19.78
C GLU A 115 -15.02 4.97 18.35
N GLN A 116 -16.02 4.12 18.11
CA GLN A 116 -16.69 3.81 16.84
C GLN A 116 -17.53 4.95 16.22
N LYS A 117 -17.26 6.23 16.50
CA LYS A 117 -17.97 7.31 15.79
C LYS A 117 -17.43 7.43 14.37
N SER A 118 -18.12 6.73 13.46
CA SER A 118 -17.92 6.69 12.01
C SER A 118 -18.17 8.05 11.35
N VAL A 119 -17.31 9.02 11.62
CA VAL A 119 -17.27 10.25 10.83
C VAL A 119 -16.30 10.04 9.70
N ASN A 120 -16.80 9.76 8.49
CA ASN A 120 -15.98 9.75 7.29
C ASN A 120 -15.74 11.21 6.84
N LYS A 121 -14.75 11.85 7.46
CA LYS A 121 -14.39 13.24 7.20
C LYS A 121 -13.73 13.33 5.82
N LYS A 122 -14.40 14.02 4.90
CA LYS A 122 -13.88 14.26 3.54
C LYS A 122 -13.20 15.61 3.36
N ASN A 123 -13.42 16.55 4.27
CA ASN A 123 -12.86 17.91 4.20
C ASN A 123 -11.99 18.16 5.42
N PHE A 124 -10.73 18.50 5.18
CA PHE A 124 -9.73 18.81 6.19
C PHE A 124 -9.27 20.24 6.03
N ASN A 125 -9.13 20.93 7.14
CA ASN A 125 -8.56 22.26 7.19
C ASN A 125 -7.12 22.15 7.65
N VAL A 126 -6.15 22.49 6.79
CA VAL A 126 -4.72 22.33 7.11
C VAL A 126 -4.23 23.21 8.27
N LEU A 127 -5.01 24.23 8.66
CA LEU A 127 -4.71 25.09 9.81
C LEU A 127 -5.30 24.55 11.13
N LEU A 128 -6.39 23.76 11.07
CA LEU A 128 -7.12 23.30 12.25
C LEU A 128 -6.90 21.81 12.52
N ASP A 129 -6.89 20.99 11.46
CA ASP A 129 -6.67 19.56 11.52
C ASP A 129 -5.17 19.27 11.43
N LYS A 130 -4.65 18.47 12.37
CA LYS A 130 -3.22 18.15 12.42
C LYS A 130 -2.83 16.98 11.53
N LYS A 131 -3.77 16.07 11.26
CA LYS A 131 -3.52 14.81 10.55
C LYS A 131 -4.74 14.39 9.74
N VAL A 132 -4.51 13.63 8.68
CA VAL A 132 -5.49 12.75 8.05
C VAL A 132 -5.20 11.36 8.56
N VAL A 133 -6.19 10.69 9.16
CA VAL A 133 -6.06 9.35 9.71
C VAL A 133 -7.00 8.42 8.96
N THR A 134 -6.46 7.38 8.36
CA THR A 134 -7.16 6.28 7.72
C THR A 134 -7.22 5.12 8.70
N ARG A 135 -8.42 4.75 9.15
CA ARG A 135 -8.65 3.59 10.02
C ARG A 135 -9.18 2.43 9.19
N LEU A 136 -8.51 1.29 9.28
CA LEU A 136 -8.86 0.05 8.61
C LEU A 136 -9.15 -1.03 9.65
N GLY A 137 -10.22 -1.80 9.43
CA GLY A 137 -10.52 -3.02 10.17
C GLY A 137 -10.36 -4.24 9.26
N PHE A 138 -9.71 -5.27 9.78
CA PHE A 138 -9.46 -6.51 9.04
C PHE A 138 -10.03 -7.72 9.77
N THR A 139 -10.66 -8.63 9.03
CA THR A 139 -11.15 -9.92 9.52
C THR A 139 -10.61 -11.05 8.64
N ASN A 140 -10.78 -12.30 9.09
CA ASN A 140 -10.30 -13.50 8.38
C ASN A 140 -8.81 -13.45 8.01
N VAL A 141 -7.99 -12.79 8.83
CA VAL A 141 -6.55 -12.64 8.61
C VAL A 141 -5.86 -13.97 8.92
N THR A 142 -5.24 -14.58 7.91
CA THR A 142 -4.44 -15.80 8.07
C THR A 142 -3.09 -15.59 7.41
N GLY A 143 -2.00 -15.92 8.10
CA GLY A 143 -0.65 -15.63 7.60
C GLY A 143 -0.22 -14.18 7.85
N LEU A 144 0.72 -13.72 7.03
CA LEU A 144 1.36 -12.42 7.12
C LEU A 144 1.10 -11.64 5.84
N HIS A 145 0.60 -10.41 5.97
CA HIS A 145 0.24 -9.54 4.88
C HIS A 145 0.90 -8.17 5.01
N SER A 146 1.23 -7.51 3.90
CA SER A 146 1.63 -6.10 3.89
C SER A 146 0.43 -5.21 3.59
N ILE A 147 0.21 -4.21 4.44
CA ILE A 147 -0.83 -3.20 4.24
C ILE A 147 -0.16 -1.88 3.91
N THR A 148 -0.31 -1.44 2.66
CA THR A 148 0.33 -0.24 2.15
C THR A 148 -0.70 0.85 1.85
N THR A 149 -0.60 1.97 2.56
CA THR A 149 -1.39 3.18 2.27
C THR A 149 -0.53 4.19 1.54
N VAL A 150 -1.06 4.72 0.45
CA VAL A 150 -0.39 5.67 -0.43
C VAL A 150 -1.22 6.95 -0.56
N TRP A 151 -0.60 8.10 -0.38
CA TRP A 151 -1.23 9.41 -0.57
C TRP A 151 -0.63 10.12 -1.77
N PHE A 152 -1.49 10.61 -2.66
CA PHE A 152 -1.13 11.41 -3.82
C PHE A 152 -1.63 12.84 -3.65
N THR A 153 -0.78 13.79 -4.06
CA THR A 153 -1.13 15.22 -4.08
C THR A 153 -2.24 15.48 -5.11
N PRO A 154 -2.86 16.68 -5.11
CA PRO A 154 -3.84 17.06 -6.12
C PRO A 154 -3.32 17.10 -7.56
N LYS A 155 -1.99 17.04 -7.74
CA LYS A 155 -1.35 16.96 -9.04
C LYS A 155 -1.07 15.52 -9.48
N GLY A 156 -1.40 14.52 -8.66
CA GLY A 156 -1.10 13.10 -8.91
C GLY A 156 0.31 12.67 -8.51
N GLU A 157 1.09 13.53 -7.85
CA GLU A 157 2.44 13.20 -7.39
C GLU A 157 2.36 12.34 -6.11
N LEU A 158 3.25 11.35 -5.98
CA LEU A 158 3.37 10.55 -4.77
C LEU A 158 3.83 11.44 -3.61
N PHE A 159 3.06 11.52 -2.53
CA PHE A 159 3.41 12.32 -1.37
C PHE A 159 3.99 11.49 -0.23
N GLN A 160 3.32 10.39 0.12
CA GLN A 160 3.72 9.53 1.24
C GLN A 160 3.28 8.10 0.99
N VAL A 161 4.11 7.14 1.43
CA VAL A 161 3.81 5.71 1.48
C VAL A 161 4.03 5.26 2.92
N VAL A 162 3.08 4.50 3.46
CA VAL A 162 3.21 3.84 4.77
C VAL A 162 2.82 2.38 4.59
N GLU A 163 3.74 1.49 4.91
CA GLU A 163 3.56 0.04 4.89
C GLU A 163 3.63 -0.47 6.33
N ASN A 164 2.67 -1.30 6.73
CA ASN A 164 2.67 -1.98 8.02
C ASN A 164 2.28 -3.45 7.83
N ASN A 165 2.87 -4.33 8.65
CA ASN A 165 2.57 -5.76 8.63
C ASN A 165 1.25 -6.07 9.36
N LEU A 166 0.43 -6.93 8.77
CA LEU A 166 -0.81 -7.44 9.33
C LEU A 166 -0.71 -8.96 9.50
N PHE A 167 -0.94 -9.43 10.73
CA PHE A 167 -1.04 -10.84 11.07
C PHE A 167 -1.99 -11.04 12.25
N ALA A 168 -2.64 -12.19 12.33
CA ALA A 168 -3.51 -12.52 13.45
C ALA A 168 -2.71 -13.02 14.66
N THR A 169 -3.11 -12.57 15.85
CA THR A 169 -2.67 -13.13 17.14
C THR A 169 -3.80 -13.94 17.76
N LYS A 170 -3.50 -14.78 18.76
CA LYS A 170 -4.51 -15.59 19.48
C LYS A 170 -5.63 -14.76 20.12
N ASP A 171 -5.37 -13.48 20.39
CA ASP A 171 -6.32 -12.57 21.01
C ASP A 171 -7.35 -12.00 20.02
N ASN A 172 -7.11 -12.13 18.71
CA ASN A 172 -7.92 -11.51 17.66
C ASN A 172 -8.87 -12.51 16.96
N GLU A 173 -9.19 -13.65 17.58
CA GLU A 173 -10.04 -14.68 16.95
C GLU A 173 -11.49 -14.23 16.68
N LYS A 174 -11.99 -13.19 17.38
CA LYS A 174 -13.39 -12.77 17.30
C LYS A 174 -13.61 -11.31 16.90
N ASP A 175 -12.62 -10.44 17.10
CA ASP A 175 -12.73 -9.01 16.84
C ASP A 175 -11.86 -8.59 15.64
N PRO A 176 -12.29 -7.62 14.81
CA PRO A 176 -11.48 -7.12 13.71
C PRO A 176 -10.16 -6.51 14.19
N ILE A 177 -9.07 -6.79 13.48
CA ILE A 177 -7.77 -6.17 13.71
C ILE A 177 -7.83 -4.74 13.17
N LEU A 178 -7.64 -3.74 14.03
CA LEU A 178 -7.67 -2.34 13.66
C LEU A 178 -6.27 -1.80 13.39
N MET A 179 -6.09 -1.11 12.26
CA MET A 179 -4.86 -0.41 11.91
C MET A 179 -5.15 1.04 11.58
N TRP A 180 -4.23 1.93 11.92
CA TRP A 180 -4.31 3.35 11.63
C TRP A 180 -3.10 3.77 10.82
N PHE A 181 -3.37 4.45 9.71
CA PHE A 181 -2.39 5.05 8.83
C PHE A 181 -2.63 6.55 8.84
N TRP A 182 -1.57 7.37 8.91
CA TRP A 182 -1.77 8.81 8.95
C TRP A 182 -0.76 9.59 8.12
N MET A 183 -1.26 10.71 7.62
CA MET A 183 -0.48 11.76 6.98
C MET A 183 -0.52 12.99 7.87
N ASP A 184 0.65 13.57 8.17
CA ASP A 184 0.74 14.78 8.98
C ASP A 184 0.45 16.02 8.12
N LEU A 185 -0.38 16.93 8.62
CA LEU A 185 -0.80 18.15 7.92
C LEU A 185 0.02 19.38 8.30
N ASN A 186 0.84 19.34 9.34
CA ASN A 186 1.50 20.52 9.88
C ASN A 186 2.48 21.19 8.89
N ASN A 187 3.02 20.41 7.95
CA ASN A 187 4.00 20.88 6.96
C ASN A 187 3.45 20.93 5.53
N ILE A 188 2.12 20.84 5.35
CA ILE A 188 1.52 20.88 4.00
C ILE A 188 1.54 22.31 3.48
N HIS A 189 2.26 22.53 2.37
CA HIS A 189 2.25 23.80 1.66
C HIS A 189 0.87 24.10 1.06
N ARG A 190 0.50 25.39 1.03
CA ARG A 190 -0.77 25.87 0.43
C ARG A 190 -0.97 25.40 -1.01
N SER A 191 0.12 25.29 -1.78
CA SER A 191 0.11 24.78 -3.15
C SER A 191 -0.42 23.34 -3.29
N ASN A 192 -0.45 22.61 -2.18
CA ASN A 192 -0.94 21.24 -2.12
C ASN A 192 -2.35 21.16 -1.53
N CYS A 193 -3.05 22.28 -1.31
CA CYS A 193 -4.49 22.24 -1.05
C CYS A 193 -5.26 21.81 -2.31
N GLY A 194 -6.34 21.07 -2.15
CA GLY A 194 -7.07 20.47 -3.27
C GLY A 194 -7.60 19.08 -2.94
N ILE A 195 -7.93 18.32 -3.99
CA ILE A 195 -8.40 16.93 -3.85
C ILE A 195 -7.19 16.01 -3.84
N TRP A 196 -7.00 15.29 -2.76
CA TRP A 196 -5.97 14.28 -2.60
C TRP A 196 -6.57 12.90 -2.82
N THR A 197 -5.76 11.98 -3.33
CA THR A 197 -6.15 10.59 -3.53
C THR A 197 -5.41 9.72 -2.54
N ILE A 198 -6.16 8.85 -1.86
CA ILE A 198 -5.63 7.81 -0.97
C ILE A 198 -5.85 6.48 -1.67
N LYS A 199 -4.82 5.65 -1.77
CA LYS A 199 -4.93 4.28 -2.29
C LYS A 199 -4.42 3.29 -1.26
N LEU A 200 -5.09 2.15 -1.17
CA LEU A 200 -4.72 1.05 -0.29
C LEU A 200 -4.34 -0.16 -1.13
N PHE A 201 -3.24 -0.79 -0.75
CA PHE A 201 -2.79 -2.05 -1.29
C PHE A 201 -2.63 -3.08 -0.17
N ILE A 202 -2.98 -4.32 -0.48
CA ILE A 202 -2.73 -5.48 0.37
C ILE A 202 -1.86 -6.43 -0.43
N ASP A 203 -0.67 -6.74 0.08
CA ASP A 203 0.33 -7.56 -0.60
C ASP A 203 0.68 -7.04 -2.02
N GLY A 204 0.52 -5.73 -2.24
CA GLY A 204 0.69 -5.09 -3.55
C GLY A 204 -0.53 -5.14 -4.48
N GLU A 205 -1.59 -5.86 -4.13
CA GLU A 205 -2.87 -5.84 -4.85
C GLU A 205 -3.64 -4.57 -4.47
N PHE A 206 -4.16 -3.85 -5.47
CA PHE A 206 -5.00 -2.69 -5.22
C PHE A 206 -6.34 -3.10 -4.60
N VAL A 207 -6.73 -2.46 -3.49
CA VAL A 207 -7.96 -2.80 -2.76
C VAL A 207 -9.00 -1.70 -2.79
N LEU A 208 -8.61 -0.46 -2.49
CA LEU A 208 -9.53 0.67 -2.51
C LEU A 208 -8.82 1.97 -2.89
N GLU A 209 -9.61 2.90 -3.41
CA GLU A 209 -9.25 4.30 -3.63
C GLU A 209 -10.28 5.19 -2.94
N ASP A 210 -9.81 6.27 -2.35
CA ASP A 210 -10.64 7.30 -1.75
C ASP A 210 -10.09 8.70 -2.02
N GLN A 211 -10.94 9.71 -1.90
CA GLN A 211 -10.58 11.09 -2.10
C GLN A 211 -10.94 11.95 -0.90
N ILE A 212 -10.02 12.84 -0.52
CA ILE A 212 -10.23 13.85 0.51
C ILE A 212 -9.91 15.23 -0.03
N LYS A 213 -10.48 16.27 0.56
CA LYS A 213 -10.20 17.65 0.21
C LYS A 213 -9.46 18.36 1.33
N LEU A 214 -8.26 18.86 1.04
CA LEU A 214 -7.53 19.76 1.93
C LEU A 214 -7.88 21.21 1.58
N LEU A 215 -8.25 21.98 2.61
CA LEU A 215 -8.72 23.36 2.53
C LEU A 215 -7.87 24.25 3.44
N GLU A 216 -7.75 25.51 3.08
CA GLU A 216 -7.03 26.53 3.88
C GLU A 216 -7.98 27.51 4.61
N ASN A 217 -9.28 27.47 4.30
CA ASN A 217 -10.23 28.50 4.73
C ASN A 217 -10.41 28.54 6.25
N THR A 218 -10.35 29.73 6.85
CA THR A 218 -10.70 29.94 8.27
C THR A 218 -12.20 29.95 8.55
N SER A 219 -13.05 29.91 7.52
CA SER A 219 -14.50 29.98 7.63
C SER A 219 -15.14 28.62 7.94
N TYR A 220 -15.30 28.35 9.22
CA TYR A 220 -16.16 27.29 9.74
C TYR A 220 -17.62 27.78 9.67
N THR A 221 -18.46 27.27 8.76
CA THR A 221 -19.90 27.26 9.03
C THR A 221 -20.18 26.12 9.99
N ALA A 222 -20.15 26.43 11.29
CA ALA A 222 -20.77 25.59 12.27
C ALA A 222 -22.27 25.55 11.94
N GLN A 223 -22.78 24.35 11.63
CA GLN A 223 -24.17 24.05 11.25
C GLN A 223 -24.52 24.28 9.77
N GLY A 224 -24.79 23.17 9.09
CA GLY A 224 -25.35 23.14 7.74
C GLY A 224 -26.76 23.71 7.70
N LYS A 225 -26.87 25.03 7.50
CA LYS A 225 -28.03 25.66 6.86
C LYS A 225 -27.53 26.75 5.91
N MET A 226 -27.66 26.48 4.61
CA MET A 226 -27.76 27.56 3.63
C MET A 226 -29.17 28.14 3.77
N ASN A 227 -29.25 29.42 4.15
CA ASN A 227 -30.45 30.21 3.88
C ASN A 227 -30.21 30.92 2.55
N TYR A 228 -31.14 30.71 1.61
CA TYR A 228 -31.22 31.38 0.32
C TYR A 228 -31.39 32.89 0.48
#